data_AF-A0A1F2QY26-F1
#
_entry.id   AF-A0A1F2QY26-F1
#
_cell.length_a   1.000
_cell.length_b   1.000
_cell.length_c   1.000
_cell.angle_alpha   90.00
_cell.angle_beta   90.00
_cell.angle_gamma   90.00
#
_symmetry.space_group_name_H-M   'P 1'
#
loop_
_entity.id
_entity.type
_entity.pdbx_description
1 polymer ?
#
loop_
_entity_poly.entity_id
_entity_poly.type
_entity_poly.pdbx_seq_one_letter_code
_entity_poly.pdbx_strand_id
1 'polypeptide(L)'
;MPPARQATYRYPQPYSEEFWRLYAEPIEEVIGAARLLGAAVSEARVDDKRPRNAAGLNALVSLTGPALIPMEEGLIQRLVSPSLLGSLAVMAQIDLASGRLLRCRNARCETIVVVFSHQAAYCSPQCRYAEVKRRARRRATPHRR
;
A
#
# COMPACT_ATOMS: atom_id res chain seq x y z
N MET A 1 4.73 -30.74 0.79
CA MET A 1 6.14 -31.21 0.79
C MET A 1 6.44 -31.82 2.16
N PRO A 2 7.16 -32.95 2.27
CA PRO A 2 7.46 -33.57 3.56
C PRO A 2 8.32 -32.65 4.46
N PRO A 3 8.11 -32.61 5.79
CA PRO A 3 8.77 -31.67 6.70
C PRO A 3 10.31 -31.68 6.62
N ALA A 4 10.90 -32.87 6.47
CA ALA A 4 12.35 -33.04 6.42
C ALA A 4 13.03 -32.37 5.20
N ARG A 5 12.28 -32.03 4.14
CA ARG A 5 12.83 -31.35 2.96
C ARG A 5 12.71 -29.82 3.03
N GLN A 6 11.90 -29.27 3.95
CA GLN A 6 11.76 -27.82 4.10
C GLN A 6 13.02 -27.16 4.68
N ALA A 7 13.73 -27.86 5.56
CA ALA A 7 14.91 -27.32 6.25
C ALA A 7 16.15 -27.14 5.35
N THR A 8 16.21 -27.84 4.21
CA THR A 8 17.34 -27.82 3.27
C THR A 8 17.00 -27.18 1.93
N TYR A 9 15.74 -26.77 1.72
CA TYR A 9 15.31 -26.16 0.48
C TYR A 9 15.77 -24.70 0.42
N ARG A 10 16.65 -24.38 -0.55
CA ARG A 10 16.98 -22.99 -0.87
C ARG A 10 15.80 -22.37 -1.59
N TYR A 11 15.05 -21.52 -0.88
CA TYR A 11 14.03 -20.71 -1.50
C TYR A 11 14.68 -19.71 -2.48
N PRO A 12 14.15 -19.56 -3.70
CA PRO A 12 14.69 -18.63 -4.67
C PRO A 12 14.54 -17.19 -4.16
N GLN A 13 15.47 -16.32 -4.55
CA GLN A 13 15.43 -14.92 -4.15
C GLN A 13 14.17 -14.23 -4.72
N PRO A 14 13.45 -13.42 -3.91
CA PRO A 14 12.33 -12.62 -4.41
C PRO A 14 12.70 -11.83 -5.67
N TYR A 15 11.77 -11.77 -6.62
CA TYR A 15 11.93 -11.11 -7.93
C TYR A 15 12.92 -11.74 -8.92
N SER A 16 13.58 -12.85 -8.57
CA SER A 16 14.37 -13.64 -9.54
C SER A 16 13.45 -14.40 -10.52
N GLU A 17 13.97 -14.73 -11.70
CA GLU A 17 13.24 -15.55 -12.68
C GLU A 17 12.89 -16.94 -12.12
N GLU A 18 13.78 -17.49 -11.27
CA GLU A 18 13.55 -18.75 -10.57
C GLU A 18 12.42 -18.66 -9.55
N PHE A 19 12.32 -17.53 -8.83
CA PHE A 19 11.20 -17.26 -7.93
C PHE A 19 9.88 -17.21 -8.69
N TRP A 20 9.81 -16.50 -9.81
CA TRP A 20 8.59 -16.42 -10.60
C TRP A 20 8.16 -17.76 -11.23
N ARG A 21 9.12 -18.65 -11.52
CA ARG A 21 8.82 -20.00 -12.00
C ARG A 21 8.29 -20.95 -10.92
N LEU A 22 8.77 -20.80 -9.68
CA LEU A 22 8.40 -21.66 -8.55
C LEU A 22 7.22 -21.14 -7.74
N TYR A 23 7.01 -19.82 -7.73
CA TYR A 23 5.91 -19.18 -7.04
C TYR A 23 4.59 -19.47 -7.77
N ALA A 24 3.76 -20.32 -7.18
CA ALA A 24 2.42 -20.63 -7.65
C ALA A 24 1.44 -20.39 -6.50
N GLU A 25 0.68 -19.30 -6.56
CA GLU A 25 -0.49 -19.10 -5.71
C GLU A 25 -1.75 -19.56 -6.46
N PRO A 26 -2.75 -20.14 -5.78
CA PRO A 26 -4.03 -20.47 -6.40
C PRO A 26 -4.69 -19.20 -6.93
N ILE A 27 -4.82 -19.06 -8.26
CA ILE A 27 -5.28 -17.82 -8.92
C ILE A 27 -6.61 -17.32 -8.35
N GLU A 28 -7.52 -18.23 -8.01
CA GLU A 28 -8.83 -17.88 -7.45
C GLU A 28 -8.71 -17.24 -6.06
N GLU A 29 -7.84 -17.78 -5.20
CA GLU A 29 -7.55 -17.22 -3.87
C GLU A 29 -6.88 -15.85 -4.00
N VAL A 30 -5.94 -15.71 -4.96
CA VAL A 30 -5.28 -14.43 -5.26
C VAL A 30 -6.29 -13.37 -5.70
N ILE A 31 -7.20 -13.71 -6.62
CA ILE A 31 -8.23 -12.76 -7.09
C ILE A 31 -9.16 -12.37 -5.93
N GLY A 32 -9.58 -13.33 -5.10
CA GLY A 32 -10.41 -13.06 -3.92
C GLY A 32 -9.72 -12.12 -2.93
N ALA A 33 -8.47 -12.42 -2.58
CA ALA A 33 -7.67 -11.61 -1.68
C ALA A 33 -7.36 -10.21 -2.27
N ALA A 34 -7.11 -10.10 -3.57
CA ALA A 34 -6.89 -8.83 -4.26
C ALA A 34 -8.15 -7.96 -4.25
N ARG A 35 -9.34 -8.55 -4.44
CA ARG A 35 -10.62 -7.85 -4.31
C ARG A 35 -10.87 -7.35 -2.90
N LEU A 36 -10.59 -8.17 -1.88
CA LEU A 36 -10.68 -7.77 -0.47
C LEU A 36 -9.76 -6.58 -0.16
N LEU A 37 -8.50 -6.64 -0.61
CA LEU A 37 -7.54 -5.56 -0.45
C LEU A 37 -8.02 -4.28 -1.17
N GLY A 38 -8.44 -4.42 -2.42
CA GLY A 38 -8.95 -3.31 -3.22
C GLY A 38 -10.16 -2.63 -2.58
N ALA A 39 -11.10 -3.39 -2.03
CA ALA A 39 -12.24 -2.86 -1.30
C ALA A 39 -11.81 -2.12 -0.02
N ALA A 40 -10.92 -2.71 0.79
CA ALA A 40 -10.44 -2.10 2.02
C ALA A 40 -9.72 -0.76 1.78
N VAL A 41 -8.94 -0.66 0.71
CA VAL A 41 -8.20 0.56 0.36
C VAL A 41 -9.11 1.58 -0.33
N SER A 42 -10.02 1.16 -1.21
CA SER A 42 -10.91 2.08 -1.96
C SER A 42 -11.96 2.73 -1.07
N GLU A 43 -12.38 2.03 -0.01
CA GLU A 43 -13.30 2.57 0.99
C GLU A 43 -12.60 3.40 2.06
N ALA A 44 -11.26 3.45 2.05
CA ALA A 44 -10.52 4.28 2.98
C ALA A 44 -10.84 5.76 2.72
N ARG A 45 -11.23 6.46 3.80
CA ARG A 45 -11.47 7.90 3.75
C ARG A 45 -10.43 8.59 4.60
N VAL A 46 -10.03 9.78 4.16
CA VAL A 46 -9.06 10.63 4.87
C VAL A 46 -9.54 10.95 6.29
N ASP A 47 -10.86 11.12 6.47
CA ASP A 47 -11.46 11.51 7.75
C ASP A 47 -11.98 10.33 8.58
N ASP A 48 -11.97 9.12 8.01
CA ASP A 48 -12.54 7.95 8.69
C ASP A 48 -11.45 7.17 9.42
N LYS A 49 -11.51 7.22 10.75
CA LYS A 49 -10.57 6.52 11.64
C LYS A 49 -10.78 5.01 11.66
N ARG A 50 -11.86 4.49 11.05
CA ARG A 50 -12.15 3.06 10.97
C ARG A 50 -12.45 2.69 9.51
N PRO A 51 -11.53 2.02 8.80
CA PRO A 51 -11.86 1.53 7.46
C PRO A 51 -13.04 0.55 7.58
N ARG A 52 -14.07 0.73 6.74
CA ARG A 52 -15.30 -0.09 6.76
C ARG A 52 -15.00 -1.59 6.67
N ASN A 53 -13.95 -1.98 5.95
CA ASN A 53 -13.51 -3.36 5.82
C ASN A 53 -12.22 -3.67 6.62
N ALA A 54 -12.10 -3.15 7.84
CA ALA A 54 -10.98 -3.46 8.73
C ALA A 54 -10.80 -4.99 8.94
N ALA A 55 -11.91 -5.74 9.01
CA ALA A 55 -11.87 -7.19 9.18
C ALA A 55 -11.23 -7.90 7.99
N GLY A 56 -11.60 -7.54 6.75
CA GLY A 56 -10.99 -8.10 5.54
C GLY A 56 -9.51 -7.75 5.42
N LEU A 57 -9.13 -6.52 5.78
CA LEU A 57 -7.73 -6.13 5.81
C LEU A 57 -6.95 -6.93 6.86
N ASN A 58 -7.47 -7.07 8.08
CA ASN A 58 -6.86 -7.88 9.14
C ASN A 58 -6.71 -9.35 8.75
N ALA A 59 -7.68 -9.92 8.03
CA ALA A 59 -7.60 -11.29 7.54
C ALA A 59 -6.41 -11.49 6.59
N LEU A 60 -6.15 -10.53 5.69
CA LEU A 60 -5.01 -10.56 4.77
C LEU A 60 -3.65 -10.47 5.48
N VAL A 61 -3.59 -9.86 6.66
CA VAL A 61 -2.35 -9.69 7.44
C VAL A 61 -2.14 -10.82 8.45
N SER A 62 -3.14 -11.68 8.66
CA SER A 62 -3.14 -12.68 9.73
C SER A 62 -1.96 -13.67 9.70
N LEU A 63 -1.42 -13.95 8.51
CA LEU A 63 -0.26 -14.83 8.33
C LEU A 63 1.06 -14.07 8.14
N THR A 64 1.01 -12.74 8.22
CA THR A 64 2.20 -11.89 8.12
C THR A 64 2.70 -11.58 9.52
N GLY A 65 3.97 -11.88 9.78
CA GLY A 65 4.51 -11.78 11.12
C GLY A 65 6.01 -11.47 11.15
N PRO A 66 6.53 -11.07 12.33
CA PRO A 66 7.95 -10.89 12.50
C PRO A 66 8.67 -12.24 12.45
N ALA A 67 9.82 -12.27 11.78
CA ALA A 67 10.74 -13.39 11.76
C ALA A 67 12.17 -12.89 12.05
N LEU A 68 12.96 -13.74 12.69
CA LEU A 68 14.39 -13.52 12.87
C LEU A 68 15.13 -14.09 11.66
N ILE A 69 15.87 -13.24 10.95
CA ILE A 69 16.66 -13.61 9.79
C ILE A 69 18.14 -13.53 10.20
N PRO A 70 18.92 -14.61 10.03
CA PRO A 70 20.36 -14.57 10.25
C PRO A 70 21.06 -13.75 9.16
N MET A 71 21.96 -12.88 9.59
CA MET A 71 22.92 -12.13 8.77
C MET A 71 24.34 -12.31 9.31
N GLU A 72 25.35 -11.87 8.56
CA GLU A 72 26.77 -12.03 8.91
C GLU A 72 27.11 -11.48 10.31
N GLU A 73 26.42 -10.42 10.75
CA GLU A 73 26.70 -9.71 12.01
C GLU A 73 25.71 -10.06 13.14
N GLY A 74 24.75 -10.98 12.92
CA GLY A 74 23.78 -11.38 13.94
C GLY A 74 22.37 -11.65 13.42
N LEU A 75 21.39 -11.60 14.31
CA LEU A 75 19.97 -11.79 13.98
C LEU A 75 19.30 -10.44 13.77
N ILE A 76 18.59 -10.28 12.65
CA ILE A 76 17.73 -9.11 12.42
C ILE A 76 16.27 -9.52 12.42
N GLN A 77 15.40 -8.67 12.98
CA GLN A 77 13.96 -8.85 12.88
C GLN A 77 13.46 -8.23 11.56
N ARG A 78 12.74 -9.01 10.75
CA ARG A 78 12.02 -8.50 9.59
C ARG A 78 10.59 -9.02 9.58
N LEU A 79 9.71 -8.26 8.94
CA LEU A 79 8.37 -8.76 8.65
C LEU A 79 8.43 -9.68 7.44
N VAL A 80 7.84 -10.87 7.57
CA VAL A 80 7.76 -11.86 6.49
C VAL A 80 6.30 -12.20 6.26
N SER A 81 5.90 -12.23 5.00
CA SER A 81 4.56 -12.63 4.56
C SER A 81 4.66 -13.82 3.62
N PRO A 82 3.79 -14.82 3.73
CA PRO A 82 3.71 -15.93 2.79
C PRO A 82 3.13 -15.53 1.43
N SER A 83 2.49 -14.34 1.33
CA SER A 83 1.89 -13.84 0.08
C SER A 83 2.29 -12.39 -0.22
N LEU A 84 2.34 -12.04 -1.50
CA LEU A 84 2.50 -10.64 -1.92
C LEU A 84 1.36 -9.77 -1.39
N LEU A 85 0.13 -10.26 -1.46
CA LEU A 85 -1.06 -9.55 -0.99
C LEU A 85 -1.02 -9.29 0.52
N GLY A 86 -0.48 -10.21 1.32
CA GLY A 86 -0.26 -10.00 2.76
C GLY A 86 0.73 -8.86 3.02
N SER A 87 1.82 -8.79 2.25
CA SER A 87 2.78 -7.67 2.33
C SER A 87 2.14 -6.33 1.94
N LEU A 88 1.35 -6.30 0.86
CA LEU A 88 0.61 -5.10 0.45
C LEU A 88 -0.42 -4.67 1.50
N ALA A 89 -1.10 -5.63 2.13
CA ALA A 89 -2.08 -5.38 3.18
C ALA A 89 -1.43 -4.77 4.44
N VAL A 90 -0.23 -5.22 4.84
CA VAL A 90 0.54 -4.57 5.90
C VAL A 90 0.83 -3.12 5.55
N MET A 91 1.34 -2.85 4.35
CA MET A 91 1.69 -1.49 3.95
C MET A 91 0.46 -0.58 4.01
N ALA A 92 -0.68 -1.06 3.50
CA ALA A 92 -1.95 -0.36 3.62
C ALA A 92 -2.36 -0.11 5.08
N GLN A 93 -2.24 -1.11 5.97
CA GLN A 93 -2.52 -0.92 7.40
C GLN A 93 -1.64 0.16 8.03
N ILE A 94 -0.33 0.15 7.76
CA ILE A 94 0.59 1.15 8.30
C ILE A 94 0.23 2.54 7.77
N ASP A 95 -0.07 2.67 6.47
CA ASP A 95 -0.48 3.94 5.86
C ASP A 95 -1.76 4.51 6.47
N LEU A 96 -2.76 3.63 6.67
CA LEU A 96 -4.03 3.98 7.30
C LEU A 96 -3.85 4.38 8.76
N ALA A 97 -3.15 3.57 9.55
CA ALA A 97 -2.91 3.82 10.97
C ALA A 97 -2.09 5.09 11.21
N SER A 98 -1.15 5.38 10.31
CA SER A 98 -0.28 6.57 10.39
C SER A 98 -0.97 7.86 9.88
N GLY A 99 -2.20 7.77 9.40
CA GLY A 99 -2.93 8.92 8.85
C GLY A 99 -2.24 9.54 7.64
N ARG A 100 -1.52 8.74 6.83
CA ARG A 100 -0.77 9.19 5.66
C ARG A 100 -1.65 9.41 4.43
N LEU A 101 -2.96 9.25 4.55
CA LEU A 101 -3.89 9.51 3.45
C LEU A 101 -4.18 11.00 3.33
N LEU A 102 -4.06 11.49 2.10
CA LEU A 102 -4.37 12.87 1.74
C LEU A 102 -5.33 12.88 0.56
N ARG A 103 -6.39 13.69 0.64
CA ARG A 103 -7.21 14.04 -0.51
C ARG A 103 -6.54 15.19 -1.26
N CYS A 104 -6.25 14.98 -2.54
CA CYS A 104 -5.63 16.00 -3.38
C CYS A 104 -6.47 17.28 -3.41
N ARG A 105 -5.87 18.43 -3.06
CA ARG A 105 -6.56 19.74 -3.01
C ARG A 105 -6.91 20.31 -4.39
N ASN A 106 -6.47 19.68 -5.47
CA ASN A 106 -6.90 20.05 -6.80
C ASN A 106 -8.36 19.59 -7.00
N ALA A 107 -9.28 20.56 -7.11
CA ALA A 107 -10.72 20.35 -7.27
C ALA A 107 -11.15 19.56 -8.53
N ARG A 108 -10.23 19.28 -9.46
CA ARG A 108 -10.50 18.42 -10.63
C ARG A 108 -9.96 17.00 -10.48
N CYS A 109 -9.23 16.72 -9.41
CA CYS A 109 -8.56 15.43 -9.19
C CYS A 109 -9.20 14.71 -8.00
N GLU A 110 -9.21 15.35 -6.83
CA GLU A 110 -9.79 14.80 -5.57
C GLU A 110 -9.34 13.38 -5.17
N THR A 111 -8.33 12.84 -5.85
CA THR A 111 -7.79 11.51 -5.60
C THR A 111 -7.19 11.42 -4.20
N ILE A 112 -7.46 10.32 -3.52
CA ILE A 112 -6.82 9.98 -2.25
C ILE A 112 -5.48 9.33 -2.55
N VAL A 113 -4.41 9.84 -1.94
CA VAL A 113 -3.05 9.34 -2.10
C VAL A 113 -2.38 9.16 -0.75
N VAL A 114 -1.41 8.24 -0.69
CA VAL A 114 -0.49 8.13 0.43
C VAL A 114 0.59 9.20 0.28
N VAL A 115 0.84 9.98 1.33
CA VAL A 115 1.88 11.01 1.36
C VAL A 115 2.91 10.74 2.44
N PHE A 116 4.17 11.00 2.10
CA PHE A 116 5.31 10.86 3.02
C PHE A 116 5.54 12.11 3.88
N SER A 117 4.94 13.25 3.52
CA SER A 117 5.07 14.51 4.25
C SER A 117 3.69 15.03 4.63
N HIS A 118 3.52 15.41 5.90
CA HIS A 118 2.30 16.04 6.41
C HIS A 118 1.99 17.39 5.74
N GLN A 119 2.96 18.01 5.07
CA GLN A 119 2.77 19.27 4.35
C GLN A 119 2.32 19.08 2.89
N ALA A 120 2.28 17.84 2.39
CA ALA A 120 1.79 17.57 1.05
C ALA A 120 0.32 17.95 0.92
N ALA A 121 -0.04 18.64 -0.16
CA ALA A 121 -1.41 19.08 -0.44
C ALA A 121 -1.95 18.59 -1.80
N TYR A 122 -1.11 17.93 -2.60
CA TYR A 122 -1.45 17.51 -3.96
C TYR A 122 -0.87 16.12 -4.23
N CYS A 123 -1.55 15.34 -5.06
CA CYS A 123 -1.06 14.01 -5.48
C CYS A 123 0.17 14.04 -6.37
N SER A 124 0.42 15.18 -7.03
CA SER A 124 1.53 15.32 -7.96
C SER A 124 1.93 16.79 -8.18
N PRO A 125 3.16 17.05 -8.67
CA PRO A 125 3.56 18.39 -9.11
C PRO A 125 2.62 18.96 -10.16
N GLN A 126 2.14 18.14 -11.10
CA GLN A 126 1.21 18.57 -12.16
C GLN A 126 -0.09 19.11 -11.56
N CYS A 127 -0.67 18.42 -10.58
CA CYS A 127 -1.87 18.88 -9.87
C CYS A 127 -1.61 20.20 -9.13
N ARG A 128 -0.46 20.34 -8.48
CA ARG A 128 -0.03 21.59 -7.84
C ARG A 128 0.06 22.73 -8.86
N TYR A 129 0.77 22.55 -9.96
CA TYR A 129 0.95 23.58 -10.99
C TYR A 129 -0.37 23.98 -11.65
N ALA A 130 -1.24 23.02 -11.96
CA ALA A 130 -2.55 23.27 -12.56
C ALA A 130 -3.45 24.11 -11.63
N GLU A 131 -3.39 23.87 -10.32
CA GLU A 131 -4.13 24.65 -9.33
C GLU A 131 -3.53 26.06 -9.15
N VAL A 132 -2.20 26.18 -9.07
CA VAL A 132 -1.51 27.49 -8.98
C VAL A 132 -1.85 28.37 -10.19
N LYS A 133 -1.76 27.84 -11.42
CA LYS A 133 -2.12 28.58 -12.64
C LYS A 133 -3.58 29.04 -12.64
N ARG A 134 -4.51 28.20 -12.19
CA ARG A 134 -5.93 28.56 -12.06
C ARG A 134 -6.15 29.69 -11.05
N ARG A 135 -5.51 29.62 -9.88
CA ARG A 135 -5.56 30.68 -8.87
C ARG A 135 -5.01 31.99 -9.39
N ALA A 136 -3.91 31.96 -10.13
CA ALA A 136 -3.34 33.14 -10.77
C ALA A 136 -4.31 33.77 -11.78
N ARG A 137 -4.94 32.98 -12.66
CA ARG A 137 -5.95 33.46 -13.62
C ARG A 137 -7.17 34.07 -12.93
N ARG A 138 -7.65 33.48 -11.84
CA ARG A 138 -8.76 34.03 -11.04
C ARG A 138 -8.41 35.40 -10.45
N ARG A 139 -7.16 35.60 -10.02
CA ARG A 139 -6.68 36.90 -9.51
C ARG A 139 -6.45 37.93 -10.61
N ALA A 140 -6.00 37.49 -11.79
CA ALA A 140 -5.74 38.34 -12.94
C ALA A 140 -7.00 38.73 -13.72
N THR A 141 -8.17 38.18 -13.39
CA THR A 141 -9.45 38.59 -13.97
C THR A 141 -10.11 39.55 -12.97
N PRO A 142 -9.85 40.87 -13.04
CA PRO A 142 -10.54 41.82 -12.17
C PRO A 142 -12.04 41.74 -12.45
N HIS A 143 -12.82 41.73 -11.37
CA HIS A 143 -14.27 41.78 -11.44
C HIS A 143 -14.65 43.08 -12.16
N ARG A 144 -15.09 43.01 -13.42
CA ARG A 144 -15.78 44.13 -14.08
C ARG A 144 -17.14 44.29 -13.39
N ARG A 145 -17.18 45.13 -12.35
CA ARG A 145 -18.39 45.83 -11.87
C ARG A 145 -17.97 47.18 -11.35
#